data_AF-A0A4R6XX43-F1
#
_entry.id   AF-A0A4R6XX43-F1
#
_cell.length_a   1.000
_cell.length_b   1.000
_cell.length_c   1.000
_cell.angle_alpha   90.00
_cell.angle_beta   90.00
_cell.angle_gamma   90.00
#
_symmetry.space_group_name_H-M   'P 1'
#
loop_
_entity.id
_entity.type
_entity.pdbx_description
1 polymer ?
#
loop_
_entity_poly.entity_id
_entity_poly.type
_entity_poly.pdbx_seq_one_letter_code
_entity_poly.pdbx_strand_id
1 'polypeptide(L)'
;MSSIILNQHITEVFGNRLNPVARAEKYIEKGNYKKALKILAKTFKKYPNSLDLARLRFEYGKYIPFDDMHHEAAIDYFNLQMQFDVSGEKVHNDFVKYMTTTQGRIQIDDETLVKLSVVFAANGFENNAIYIINNMIRKECELPEFVDALVAIINYFEEKGVDKKTSGYKNYLKWHYPDHEMTHYILSRNTYE
;
A
#
# COMPACT_ATOMS: atom_id res chain seq x y z
N MET A 1 10.05 17.50 12.41
CA MET A 1 9.06 18.12 13.32
C MET A 1 7.95 17.17 13.78
N SER A 2 7.73 16.02 13.13
CA SER A 2 6.63 15.09 13.50
C SER A 2 6.87 14.20 14.73
N SER A 3 8.11 13.92 15.14
CA SER A 3 8.38 13.03 16.28
C SER A 3 8.05 13.65 17.65
N ILE A 4 8.04 14.98 17.76
CA ILE A 4 7.80 15.70 19.02
C ILE A 4 6.30 15.67 19.36
N ILE A 5 5.43 15.85 18.36
CA ILE A 5 3.98 15.88 18.54
C ILE A 5 3.44 14.49 18.91
N LEU A 6 3.94 13.44 18.25
CA LEU A 6 3.59 12.06 18.59
C LEU A 6 4.03 11.70 20.02
N ASN A 7 5.24 12.13 20.41
CA ASN A 7 5.74 11.90 21.76
C ASN A 7 4.93 12.65 22.81
N GLN A 8 4.47 13.88 22.54
CA GLN A 8 3.62 14.63 23.47
C GLN A 8 2.25 13.97 23.66
N HIS A 9 1.58 13.59 22.56
CA HIS A 9 0.25 12.99 22.64
C HIS A 9 0.26 11.60 23.30
N ILE A 10 1.29 10.79 23.05
CA ILE A 10 1.48 9.50 23.74
C ILE A 10 1.87 9.71 25.21
N THR A 11 2.66 10.73 25.55
CA THR A 11 3.05 10.99 26.95
C THR A 11 1.86 11.44 27.80
N GLU A 12 0.94 12.24 27.25
CA GLU A 12 -0.29 12.64 27.94
C GLU A 12 -1.24 11.47 28.22
N VAL A 13 -1.32 10.49 27.31
CA VAL A 13 -2.22 9.34 27.44
C VAL A 13 -1.66 8.24 28.35
N PHE A 14 -0.33 8.11 28.47
CA PHE A 14 0.30 6.98 29.18
C PHE A 14 0.86 7.28 30.57
N GLY A 15 0.98 8.56 30.97
CA GLY A 15 1.62 8.95 32.23
C GLY A 15 3.09 8.47 32.32
N ASN A 16 3.78 8.77 33.42
CA ASN A 16 5.23 8.54 33.62
C ASN A 16 5.77 7.09 33.49
N ARG A 17 4.98 6.13 32.99
CA ARG A 17 5.48 4.82 32.53
C ARG A 17 6.10 5.01 31.16
N LEU A 18 7.41 4.77 31.05
CA LEU A 18 8.23 4.87 29.83
C LEU A 18 7.40 4.68 28.56
N ASN A 19 7.20 5.78 27.81
CA ASN A 19 6.47 5.80 26.54
C ASN A 19 6.84 4.55 25.71
N PRO A 20 5.87 3.69 25.32
CA PRO A 20 6.15 2.44 24.59
C PRO A 20 7.01 2.64 23.34
N VAL A 21 6.89 3.79 22.68
CA VAL A 21 7.73 4.18 21.54
C VAL A 21 9.18 4.40 21.99
N ALA A 22 9.41 5.21 23.02
CA ALA A 22 10.75 5.43 23.58
C ALA A 22 11.39 4.11 24.10
N ARG A 23 10.58 3.18 24.60
CA ARG A 23 11.07 1.84 24.97
C ARG A 23 11.46 1.03 23.74
N ALA A 24 10.68 1.09 22.66
CA ALA A 24 11.01 0.42 21.41
C ALA A 24 12.31 0.98 20.82
N GLU A 25 12.49 2.31 20.80
CA GLU A 25 13.71 3.00 20.35
C GLU A 25 14.95 2.49 21.10
N LYS A 26 14.89 2.35 22.43
CA LYS A 26 15.99 1.75 23.21
C LYS A 26 16.33 0.32 22.82
N TYR A 27 15.36 -0.47 22.32
CA TYR A 27 15.65 -1.80 21.78
C TYR A 27 16.25 -1.71 20.37
N ILE A 28 15.82 -0.76 19.54
CA ILE A 28 16.41 -0.49 18.22
C ILE A 28 17.90 -0.11 18.36
N GLU A 29 18.23 0.82 19.25
CA GLU A 29 19.61 1.23 19.53
C GLU A 29 20.51 0.05 19.94
N LYS A 30 19.93 -0.95 20.60
CA LYS A 30 20.60 -2.18 21.03
C LYS A 30 20.55 -3.30 19.99
N GLY A 31 20.10 -3.04 18.76
CA GLY A 31 19.96 -4.04 17.69
C GLY A 31 18.87 -5.09 17.93
N ASN A 32 18.00 -4.91 18.93
CA ASN A 32 16.95 -5.86 19.31
C ASN A 32 15.64 -5.58 18.54
N TYR A 33 15.70 -5.60 17.21
CA TYR A 33 14.62 -5.17 16.31
C TYR A 33 13.29 -5.92 16.52
N LYS A 34 13.33 -7.25 16.63
CA LYS A 34 12.11 -8.06 16.89
C LYS A 34 11.43 -7.67 18.20
N LYS A 35 12.19 -7.35 19.25
CA LYS A 35 11.62 -6.91 20.54
C LYS A 35 11.01 -5.52 20.42
N ALA A 36 11.67 -4.60 19.73
CA ALA A 36 11.15 -3.27 19.47
C ALA A 36 9.83 -3.33 18.71
N LEU A 37 9.77 -4.09 17.60
CA LEU A 37 8.55 -4.24 16.82
C LEU A 37 7.42 -4.91 17.60
N LYS A 38 7.71 -5.86 18.50
CA LYS A 38 6.66 -6.45 19.36
C LYS A 38 6.03 -5.43 20.29
N ILE A 39 6.81 -4.46 20.77
CA ILE A 39 6.29 -3.36 21.60
C ILE A 39 5.44 -2.42 20.76
N LEU A 40 5.92 -2.04 19.57
CA LEU A 40 5.18 -1.16 18.68
C LEU A 40 3.89 -1.80 18.17
N ALA A 41 3.90 -3.08 17.80
CA ALA A 41 2.70 -3.81 17.40
C ALA A 41 1.66 -3.87 18.52
N LYS A 42 2.07 -4.12 19.77
CA LYS A 42 1.16 -4.06 20.94
C LYS A 42 0.59 -2.66 21.17
N THR A 43 1.37 -1.63 20.87
CA THR A 43 0.92 -0.23 21.01
C THR A 43 -0.05 0.12 19.88
N PHE A 44 0.26 -0.28 18.65
CA PHE A 44 -0.61 -0.09 17.49
C PHE A 44 -1.97 -0.78 17.65
N LYS A 45 -2.03 -1.98 18.24
CA LYS A 45 -3.32 -2.63 18.56
C LYS A 45 -4.24 -1.79 19.45
N LYS A 46 -3.71 -0.83 20.22
CA LYS A 46 -4.50 0.10 21.02
C LYS A 46 -4.91 1.36 20.26
N TYR A 47 -4.16 1.70 19.20
CA TYR A 47 -4.39 2.88 18.34
C TYR A 47 -4.22 2.48 16.87
N PRO A 48 -5.12 1.62 16.35
CA PRO A 48 -4.96 1.04 15.01
C PRO A 48 -5.02 2.07 13.88
N ASN A 49 -5.59 3.25 14.13
CA ASN A 49 -5.68 4.33 13.14
C ASN A 49 -4.54 5.35 13.26
N SER A 50 -3.47 5.03 13.99
CA SER A 50 -2.30 5.91 14.11
C SER A 50 -1.35 5.67 12.94
N LEU A 51 -1.44 6.55 11.92
CA LEU A 51 -0.52 6.55 10.77
C LEU A 51 0.95 6.63 11.22
N ASP A 52 1.23 7.41 12.27
CA ASP A 52 2.58 7.54 12.83
C ASP A 52 3.11 6.24 13.44
N LEU A 53 2.28 5.50 14.20
CA LEU A 53 2.70 4.21 14.75
C LEU A 53 2.89 3.16 13.64
N ALA A 54 2.04 3.17 12.61
CA ALA A 54 2.22 2.31 11.44
C ALA A 54 3.52 2.65 10.70
N ARG A 55 3.80 3.94 10.47
CA ARG A 55 5.05 4.43 9.89
C ARG A 55 6.27 3.97 10.67
N LEU A 56 6.27 4.11 12.00
CA LEU A 56 7.38 3.66 12.85
C LEU A 56 7.60 2.16 12.77
N ARG A 57 6.53 1.35 12.77
CA ARG A 57 6.64 -0.10 12.58
C ARG A 57 7.23 -0.45 11.21
N PHE A 58 6.77 0.23 10.16
CA PHE A 58 7.30 0.06 8.81
C PHE A 58 8.80 0.43 8.72
N GLU A 59 9.17 1.62 9.22
CA GLU A 59 10.54 2.14 9.18
C GLU A 59 11.53 1.28 9.98
N TYR A 60 11.12 0.73 11.12
CA TYR A 60 11.98 -0.17 11.91
C TYR A 60 11.92 -1.63 11.43
N GLY A 61 10.85 -2.03 10.76
CA GLY A 61 10.75 -3.37 10.16
C GLY A 61 11.80 -3.64 9.09
N LYS A 62 12.33 -2.59 8.43
CA LYS A 62 13.41 -2.74 7.44
C LYS A 62 14.67 -3.43 7.96
N TYR A 63 14.89 -3.45 9.28
CA TYR A 63 16.04 -4.13 9.90
C TYR A 63 15.83 -5.65 10.05
N ILE A 64 14.61 -6.13 9.82
CA ILE A 64 14.23 -7.55 9.76
C ILE A 64 13.36 -7.81 8.52
N PRO A 65 13.89 -7.56 7.31
CA PRO A 65 13.09 -7.38 6.10
C PRO A 65 12.32 -8.62 5.63
N PHE A 66 12.68 -9.81 6.11
CA PHE A 66 12.05 -11.09 5.76
C PHE A 66 11.24 -11.68 6.91
N ASP A 67 11.00 -10.91 7.97
CA ASP A 67 10.16 -11.31 9.09
C ASP A 67 8.73 -10.81 8.86
N ASP A 68 7.74 -11.66 9.12
CA ASP A 68 6.31 -11.38 8.93
C ASP A 68 5.90 -10.04 9.58
N MET A 69 6.52 -9.67 10.70
CA MET A 69 6.25 -8.41 11.39
C MET A 69 6.52 -7.17 10.53
N HIS A 70 7.48 -7.22 9.60
CA HIS A 70 7.73 -6.11 8.68
C HIS A 70 6.64 -6.04 7.61
N HIS A 71 6.21 -7.19 7.10
CA HIS A 71 5.19 -7.29 6.06
C HIS A 71 3.81 -6.87 6.58
N GLU A 72 3.41 -7.34 7.77
CA GLU A 72 2.21 -6.87 8.48
C GLU A 72 2.26 -5.35 8.70
N ALA A 73 3.40 -4.81 9.12
CA ALA A 73 3.56 -3.37 9.31
C ALA A 73 3.45 -2.58 7.99
N ALA A 74 3.91 -3.14 6.87
CA ALA A 74 3.79 -2.52 5.56
C ALA A 74 2.32 -2.48 5.11
N ILE A 75 1.58 -3.58 5.29
CA ILE A 75 0.13 -3.66 5.00
C ILE A 75 -0.64 -2.59 5.78
N ASP A 76 -0.44 -2.54 7.11
CA ASP A 76 -1.08 -1.54 7.98
C ASP A 76 -0.75 -0.11 7.52
N TYR A 77 0.52 0.15 7.21
CA TYR A 77 0.99 1.47 6.83
C TYR A 77 0.44 1.94 5.48
N PHE A 78 0.48 1.10 4.43
CA PHE A 78 -0.05 1.47 3.12
C PHE A 78 -1.56 1.71 3.16
N ASN A 79 -2.32 0.86 3.86
CA ASN A 79 -3.77 1.06 4.00
C ASN A 79 -4.08 2.39 4.72
N LEU A 80 -3.37 2.72 5.80
CA LEU A 80 -3.56 4.00 6.48
C LEU A 80 -3.11 5.19 5.63
N GLN A 81 -2.04 5.07 4.85
CA GLN A 81 -1.63 6.13 3.92
C GLN A 81 -2.75 6.46 2.92
N MET A 82 -3.37 5.43 2.33
CA MET A 82 -4.48 5.61 1.38
C MET A 82 -5.74 6.13 2.07
N GLN A 83 -6.00 5.73 3.33
CA GLN A 83 -7.13 6.24 4.12
C GLN A 83 -6.98 7.72 4.50
N PHE A 84 -5.77 8.19 4.76
CA PHE A 84 -5.48 9.58 5.16
C PHE A 84 -5.06 10.48 3.98
N ASP A 85 -5.40 10.08 2.74
CA ASP A 85 -5.13 10.84 1.51
C ASP A 85 -3.66 11.28 1.36
N VAL A 86 -2.73 10.44 1.79
CA VAL A 86 -1.30 10.68 1.58
C VAL A 86 -1.03 10.66 0.07
N SER A 87 -0.20 11.61 -0.41
CA SER A 87 0.04 11.77 -1.85
C SER A 87 0.54 10.48 -2.49
N GLY A 88 0.08 10.22 -3.73
CA GLY A 88 0.46 9.02 -4.47
C GLY A 88 1.98 8.87 -4.64
N GLU A 89 2.70 9.99 -4.79
CA GLU A 89 4.17 10.01 -4.82
C GLU A 89 4.79 9.49 -3.52
N LYS A 90 4.26 9.88 -2.37
CA LYS A 90 4.75 9.41 -1.08
C LYS A 90 4.47 7.92 -0.87
N VAL A 91 3.26 7.46 -1.24
CA VAL A 91 2.88 6.04 -1.21
C VAL A 91 3.81 5.22 -2.11
N HIS A 92 4.02 5.66 -3.35
CA HIS A 92 4.91 5.01 -4.31
C HIS A 92 6.36 4.94 -3.81
N ASN A 93 6.91 6.05 -3.31
CA ASN A 93 8.27 6.07 -2.77
C ASN A 93 8.46 5.10 -1.59
N ASP A 94 7.47 4.97 -0.71
CA ASP A 94 7.53 4.03 0.40
C ASP A 94 7.36 2.58 -0.07
N PHE A 95 6.54 2.33 -1.09
CA PHE A 95 6.45 1.02 -1.75
C PHE A 95 7.76 0.60 -2.42
N VAL A 96 8.43 1.52 -3.14
CA VAL A 96 9.75 1.25 -3.73
C VAL A 96 10.77 0.92 -2.64
N LYS A 97 10.79 1.66 -1.53
CA LYS A 97 11.66 1.33 -0.38
C LYS A 97 11.38 -0.05 0.17
N TYR A 98 10.11 -0.44 0.33
CA TYR A 98 9.73 -1.78 0.74
C TYR A 98 10.28 -2.82 -0.23
N MET A 99 10.04 -2.66 -1.53
CA MET A 99 10.53 -3.55 -2.58
C MET A 99 12.05 -3.72 -2.56
N THR A 100 12.80 -2.61 -2.45
CA THR A 100 14.27 -2.67 -2.35
C THR A 100 14.72 -3.39 -1.08
N THR A 101 14.07 -3.11 0.04
CA THR A 101 14.39 -3.68 1.35
C THR A 101 14.14 -5.19 1.39
N THR A 102 13.05 -5.66 0.77
CA THR A 102 12.68 -7.08 0.71
C THR A 102 13.23 -7.81 -0.52
N GLN A 103 14.08 -7.15 -1.31
CA GLN A 103 14.64 -7.69 -2.57
C GLN A 103 13.54 -8.19 -3.53
N GLY A 104 12.41 -7.49 -3.58
CA GLY A 104 11.26 -7.82 -4.41
C GLY A 104 10.40 -8.98 -3.88
N ARG A 105 10.69 -9.52 -2.69
CA ARG A 105 9.82 -10.51 -2.03
C ARG A 105 8.63 -9.79 -1.41
N ILE A 106 7.59 -9.59 -2.22
CA ILE A 106 6.34 -8.99 -1.79
C ILE A 106 5.55 -10.00 -0.98
N GLN A 107 5.25 -9.64 0.26
CA GLN A 107 4.30 -10.35 1.13
C GLN A 107 3.24 -9.36 1.61
N ILE A 108 2.63 -8.67 0.66
CA ILE A 108 1.48 -7.79 0.86
C ILE A 108 0.28 -8.54 0.33
N ASP A 109 -0.85 -8.48 1.05
CA ASP A 109 -2.10 -9.11 0.62
C ASP A 109 -2.66 -8.48 -0.65
N ASP A 110 -3.54 -9.24 -1.30
CA ASP A 110 -4.10 -8.92 -2.60
C ASP A 110 -4.91 -7.62 -2.59
N GLU A 111 -5.71 -7.43 -1.53
CA GLU A 111 -6.54 -6.24 -1.36
C GLU A 111 -5.69 -4.97 -1.31
N THR A 112 -4.62 -5.00 -0.52
CA THR A 112 -3.68 -3.88 -0.42
C THR A 112 -2.92 -3.66 -1.73
N LEU A 113 -2.51 -4.72 -2.43
CA LEU A 113 -1.87 -4.60 -3.73
C LEU A 113 -2.80 -3.99 -4.80
N VAL A 114 -4.06 -4.40 -4.83
CA VAL A 114 -5.07 -3.82 -5.73
C VAL A 114 -5.20 -2.32 -5.49
N LYS A 115 -5.37 -1.89 -4.23
CA LYS A 115 -5.46 -0.46 -3.87
C LYS A 115 -4.20 0.31 -4.26
N LEU A 116 -3.00 -0.24 -4.01
CA LEU A 116 -1.74 0.35 -4.43
C LEU A 116 -1.65 0.52 -5.94
N SER A 117 -2.13 -0.47 -6.71
CA SER A 117 -2.09 -0.39 -8.18
C SER A 117 -3.00 0.72 -8.74
N VAL A 118 -4.15 0.98 -8.11
CA VAL A 118 -5.02 2.12 -8.43
C VAL A 118 -4.28 3.44 -8.21
N VAL A 119 -3.66 3.61 -7.02
CA VAL A 119 -2.87 4.82 -6.70
C VAL A 119 -1.74 5.00 -7.72
N PHE A 120 -1.04 3.93 -8.08
CA PHE A 120 0.09 4.02 -9.01
C PHE A 120 -0.35 4.37 -10.43
N ALA A 121 -1.44 3.77 -10.93
CA ALA A 121 -1.98 4.11 -12.24
C ALA A 121 -2.45 5.58 -12.29
N ALA A 122 -3.22 6.02 -11.30
CA ALA A 122 -3.77 7.37 -11.22
C ALA A 122 -2.70 8.47 -11.10
N ASN A 123 -1.50 8.13 -10.62
CA ASN A 123 -0.39 9.07 -10.44
C ASN A 123 0.74 8.86 -11.47
N GLY A 124 0.52 8.07 -12.51
CA GLY A 124 1.49 7.87 -13.60
C GLY A 124 2.70 7.00 -13.25
N PHE A 125 2.65 6.24 -12.15
CA PHE A 125 3.66 5.24 -11.79
C PHE A 125 3.43 3.92 -12.54
N GLU A 126 3.45 4.00 -13.87
CA GLU A 126 3.04 2.96 -14.82
C GLU A 126 3.67 1.59 -14.52
N ASN A 127 5.00 1.53 -14.37
CA ASN A 127 5.72 0.27 -14.23
C ASN A 127 5.26 -0.55 -13.01
N ASN A 128 5.05 0.11 -11.88
CA ASN A 128 4.60 -0.57 -10.66
C ASN A 128 3.12 -0.94 -10.72
N ALA A 129 2.27 -0.09 -11.33
CA ALA A 129 0.87 -0.42 -11.57
C ALA A 129 0.74 -1.68 -12.45
N ILE A 130 1.40 -1.70 -13.62
CA ILE A 130 1.40 -2.84 -14.54
C ILE A 130 1.92 -4.10 -13.85
N TYR A 131 3.03 -3.98 -13.11
CA TYR A 131 3.63 -5.12 -12.42
C TYR A 131 2.62 -5.80 -11.48
N ILE A 132 1.91 -5.00 -10.68
CA ILE A 132 0.90 -5.53 -9.75
C ILE A 132 -0.29 -6.10 -10.51
N ILE A 133 -0.88 -5.34 -11.44
CA ILE A 133 -2.07 -5.75 -12.20
C ILE A 133 -1.82 -7.05 -12.98
N ASN A 134 -0.68 -7.15 -13.67
CA ASN A 134 -0.34 -8.38 -14.41
C ASN A 134 -0.07 -9.56 -13.48
N ASN A 135 0.37 -9.31 -12.24
CA ASN A 135 0.46 -10.38 -11.24
C ASN A 135 -0.93 -10.83 -10.77
N MET A 136 -1.87 -9.89 -10.57
CA MET A 136 -3.25 -10.19 -10.21
C MET A 136 -3.99 -10.96 -11.32
N ILE A 137 -3.78 -10.59 -12.59
CA ILE A 137 -4.33 -11.30 -13.76
C ILE A 137 -3.81 -12.74 -13.80
N ARG A 138 -2.49 -12.95 -13.66
CA ARG A 138 -1.85 -14.28 -13.77
C ARG A 138 -2.31 -15.28 -12.72
N LYS A 139 -2.74 -14.79 -11.55
CA LYS A 139 -3.27 -15.64 -10.47
C LYS A 139 -4.79 -15.69 -10.44
N GLU A 140 -5.46 -15.10 -11.44
CA GLU A 140 -6.92 -15.06 -11.54
C GLU A 140 -7.58 -14.42 -10.29
N CYS A 141 -7.14 -13.21 -9.94
CA CYS A 141 -7.68 -12.48 -8.79
C CYS A 141 -9.21 -12.28 -8.90
N GLU A 142 -9.93 -12.74 -7.88
CA GLU A 142 -11.41 -12.66 -7.83
C GLU A 142 -11.93 -11.45 -7.03
N LEU A 143 -11.05 -10.57 -6.56
CA LEU A 143 -11.46 -9.39 -5.79
C LEU A 143 -12.32 -8.48 -6.67
N PRO A 144 -13.55 -8.12 -6.25
CA PRO A 144 -14.41 -7.20 -6.99
C PRO A 144 -13.73 -5.85 -7.26
N GLU A 145 -12.96 -5.35 -6.28
CA GLU A 145 -12.22 -4.10 -6.34
C GLU A 145 -11.09 -4.11 -7.38
N PHE A 146 -10.72 -5.28 -7.93
CA PHE A 146 -9.73 -5.35 -8.98
C PHE A 146 -10.18 -4.66 -10.27
N VAL A 147 -11.50 -4.52 -10.48
CA VAL A 147 -12.05 -3.73 -11.59
C VAL A 147 -11.56 -2.27 -11.53
N ASP A 148 -11.45 -1.68 -10.35
CA ASP A 148 -10.99 -0.29 -10.19
C ASP A 148 -9.53 -0.12 -10.66
N ALA A 149 -8.68 -1.12 -10.39
CA ALA A 149 -7.30 -1.12 -10.85
C ALA A 149 -7.21 -1.21 -12.39
N LEU A 150 -8.04 -2.07 -12.99
CA LEU A 150 -8.12 -2.21 -14.44
C LEU A 150 -8.64 -0.92 -15.10
N VAL A 151 -9.67 -0.30 -14.54
CA VAL A 151 -10.21 0.99 -14.99
C VAL A 151 -9.14 2.09 -14.90
N ALA A 152 -8.44 2.18 -13.76
CA ALA A 152 -7.43 3.21 -13.55
C ALA A 152 -6.30 3.11 -14.58
N ILE A 153 -5.80 1.91 -14.88
CA ILE A 153 -4.73 1.73 -15.86
C ILE A 153 -5.21 1.94 -17.31
N ILE A 154 -6.46 1.58 -17.61
CA ILE A 154 -7.08 1.85 -18.93
C ILE A 154 -7.19 3.35 -19.17
N ASN A 155 -7.76 4.10 -18.23
CA ASN A 155 -7.86 5.56 -18.33
C ASN A 155 -6.48 6.19 -18.53
N TYR A 156 -5.48 5.78 -17.74
CA TYR A 156 -4.11 6.25 -17.89
C TYR A 156 -3.54 6.00 -19.30
N PHE A 157 -3.75 4.83 -19.88
CA PHE A 157 -3.25 4.55 -21.24
C PHE A 157 -4.01 5.25 -22.35
N GLU A 158 -5.33 5.46 -22.18
CA GLU A 158 -6.13 6.25 -23.12
C GLU A 158 -5.67 7.70 -23.16
N GLU A 159 -5.44 8.31 -21.98
CA GLU A 159 -4.88 9.67 -21.90
C GLU A 159 -3.49 9.80 -22.55
N LYS A 160 -2.73 8.69 -22.62
CA LYS A 160 -1.42 8.63 -23.26
C LYS A 160 -1.47 8.20 -24.74
N GLY A 161 -2.64 7.82 -25.28
CA GLY A 161 -2.78 7.32 -26.65
C GLY A 161 -2.08 5.99 -26.92
N VAL A 162 -1.99 5.09 -25.93
CA VAL A 162 -1.25 3.81 -26.04
C VAL A 162 -2.21 2.62 -26.28
N ASP A 163 -2.93 2.67 -27.40
CA ASP A 163 -4.10 1.81 -27.72
C ASP A 163 -3.86 0.30 -27.63
N LYS A 164 -2.65 -0.15 -27.99
CA LYS A 164 -2.31 -1.57 -27.97
C LYS A 164 -2.27 -2.14 -26.55
N LYS A 165 -1.76 -1.36 -25.58
CA LYS A 165 -1.74 -1.78 -24.17
C LYS A 165 -3.15 -1.75 -23.57
N THR A 166 -3.93 -0.72 -23.91
CA THR A 166 -5.32 -0.55 -23.46
C THR A 166 -6.22 -1.71 -23.84
N SER A 167 -6.11 -2.20 -25.08
CA SER A 167 -6.95 -3.29 -25.60
C SER A 167 -6.88 -4.58 -24.77
N GLY A 168 -5.71 -4.92 -24.22
CA GLY A 168 -5.52 -6.12 -23.40
C GLY A 168 -6.34 -6.07 -22.11
N TYR A 169 -6.28 -4.95 -21.40
CA TYR A 169 -7.01 -4.75 -20.14
C TYR A 169 -8.53 -4.62 -20.37
N LYS A 170 -8.95 -3.96 -21.46
CA LYS A 170 -10.37 -3.89 -21.86
C LYS A 170 -10.96 -5.28 -22.14
N ASN A 171 -10.22 -6.14 -22.85
CA ASN A 171 -10.66 -7.51 -23.11
C ASN A 171 -10.75 -8.33 -21.82
N TYR A 172 -9.80 -8.16 -20.90
CA TYR A 172 -9.85 -8.81 -19.60
C TYR A 172 -11.11 -8.40 -18.81
N LEU A 173 -11.40 -7.10 -18.72
CA LEU A 173 -12.65 -6.59 -18.12
C LEU A 173 -13.90 -7.21 -18.77
N LYS A 174 -13.96 -7.21 -20.10
CA LYS A 174 -15.09 -7.76 -20.86
C LYS A 174 -15.35 -9.24 -20.56
N TRP A 175 -14.29 -10.04 -20.42
CA TRP A 175 -14.44 -11.49 -20.27
C TRP A 175 -14.62 -11.94 -18.81
N HIS A 176 -14.00 -11.25 -17.86
CA HIS A 176 -14.01 -11.64 -16.45
C HIS A 176 -15.03 -10.85 -15.60
N TYR A 177 -15.42 -9.65 -16.05
CA TYR A 177 -16.39 -8.79 -15.35
C TYR A 177 -17.46 -8.25 -16.31
N PRO A 178 -18.15 -9.11 -17.10
CA PRO A 178 -19.05 -8.67 -18.16
C PRO A 178 -20.23 -7.82 -17.67
N ASP A 179 -20.71 -8.09 -16.45
CA ASP A 179 -21.90 -7.46 -15.86
C ASP A 179 -21.55 -6.30 -14.91
N HIS A 180 -20.26 -5.99 -14.73
CA HIS A 180 -19.85 -4.89 -13.86
C HIS A 180 -20.12 -3.54 -14.55
N GLU A 181 -20.71 -2.58 -13.81
CA GLU A 181 -21.08 -1.26 -14.35
C GLU A 181 -19.91 -0.57 -15.06
N MET A 182 -18.73 -0.59 -14.44
CA MET A 182 -17.52 0.00 -15.02
C MET A 182 -17.06 -0.68 -16.32
N THR A 183 -17.35 -1.96 -16.54
CA THR A 183 -17.07 -2.64 -17.81
C THR A 183 -17.91 -2.03 -18.92
N HIS A 184 -19.21 -1.83 -18.70
CA HIS A 184 -20.09 -1.19 -19.67
C HIS A 184 -19.66 0.26 -19.95
N TYR A 185 -19.31 1.01 -18.90
CA TYR A 185 -18.80 2.37 -19.04
C TYR A 185 -17.54 2.41 -19.92
N ILE A 186 -16.52 1.61 -19.62
CA ILE A 186 -15.25 1.61 -20.36
C ILE A 186 -15.43 1.18 -21.83
N LEU A 187 -16.31 0.21 -22.11
CA LEU A 187 -16.51 -0.29 -23.47
C LEU A 187 -17.38 0.63 -24.34
N SER A 188 -18.26 1.43 -23.75
CA SER A 188 -19.14 2.35 -24.48
C SER A 188 -18.52 3.71 -24.81
N ARG A 189 -17.42 4.10 -24.14
CA ARG A 189 -16.75 5.38 -24.39
C ARG A 189 -16.14 5.51 -25.79
N ASN A 190 -15.87 4.40 -26.47
CA ASN A 190 -15.26 4.38 -27.80
C ASN A 190 -16.28 4.31 -28.96
N THR A 191 -17.59 4.44 -28.70
CA THR A 191 -18.63 4.37 -29.74
C THR A 191 -19.16 5.73 -30.20
N TYR A 192 -18.54 6.84 -29.78
CA TYR A 192 -18.97 8.22 -30.10
C TYR A 192 -17.85 9.10 -30.67
N GLU A 193 -16.92 8.52 -31.45
CA GLU A 193 -16.04 9.24 -32.38
C GLU A 193 -16.41 8.89 -33.82
#